data_AF-A0A7K2QD34-F1
#
_entry.id   AF-A0A7K2QD34-F1
#
_cell.length_a   1.000
_cell.length_b   1.000
_cell.length_c   1.000
_cell.angle_alpha   90.00
_cell.angle_beta   90.00
_cell.angle_gamma   90.00
#
_symmetry.space_group_name_H-M   'P 1'
#
loop_
_entity.id
_entity.type
_entity.pdbx_description
1 polymer ?
#
loop_
_entity_poly.entity_id
_entity_poly.type
_entity_poly.pdbx_seq_one_letter_code
_entity_poly.pdbx_strand_id
1 'polypeptide(L)'
;MPGQQKRKRSRERAHRRAAAVPGHWEPLLSTQVHAEMKEYVRRLYAEREIEPECIRIDQFCGRLTHPTSYRVSVFVPEGSA
;
A
#
# COMPACT_ATOMS: atom_id res chain seq x y z
N MET A 1 27.44 -6.55 1.07
CA MET A 1 26.31 -7.13 1.85
C MET A 1 25.33 -7.85 0.92
N PRO A 2 25.28 -9.19 0.90
CA PRO A 2 24.53 -9.97 -0.12
C PRO A 2 23.01 -10.09 0.11
N GLY A 3 22.47 -9.66 1.26
CA GLY A 3 21.04 -9.81 1.59
C GLY A 3 20.10 -8.75 1.02
N GLN A 4 20.61 -7.56 0.71
CA GLN A 4 19.79 -6.41 0.32
C GLN A 4 19.23 -6.51 -1.12
N GLN A 5 19.97 -7.15 -2.03
CA GLN A 5 19.58 -7.23 -3.45
C GLN A 5 18.36 -8.14 -3.68
N LYS A 6 18.23 -9.24 -2.93
CA LYS A 6 17.08 -10.15 -3.05
C LYS A 6 15.78 -9.48 -2.63
N ARG A 7 15.81 -8.67 -1.57
CA ARG A 7 14.64 -7.96 -1.04
C ARG A 7 14.16 -6.86 -1.99
N LYS A 8 15.08 -6.17 -2.67
CA LYS A 8 14.76 -5.15 -3.69
C LYS A 8 14.07 -5.76 -4.92
N ARG A 9 14.62 -6.85 -5.46
CA ARG A 9 14.06 -7.54 -6.66
C ARG A 9 12.66 -8.11 -6.46
N SER A 10 12.35 -8.61 -5.26
CA SER A 10 11.01 -9.13 -4.95
C SER A 10 9.95 -8.03 -4.99
N ARG A 11 10.24 -6.88 -4.36
CA ARG A 11 9.37 -5.69 -4.40
C ARG A 11 9.19 -5.15 -5.82
N GLU A 12 10.25 -5.12 -6.62
CA GLU A 12 10.17 -4.67 -8.02
C GLU A 12 9.30 -5.60 -8.90
N ARG A 13 9.27 -6.91 -8.63
CA ARG A 13 8.41 -7.86 -9.35
C ARG A 13 6.93 -7.72 -8.98
N ALA A 14 6.61 -7.58 -7.70
CA ALA A 14 5.24 -7.31 -7.26
C ALA A 14 4.72 -5.99 -7.85
N HIS A 15 5.55 -4.94 -7.82
CA HIS A 15 5.22 -3.65 -8.44
C HIS A 15 5.02 -3.75 -9.96
N ARG A 16 5.80 -4.60 -10.66
CA ARG A 16 5.62 -4.84 -12.11
C ARG A 16 4.34 -5.60 -12.44
N ARG A 17 3.87 -6.50 -11.57
CA ARG A 17 2.64 -7.26 -11.80
C ARG A 17 1.39 -6.41 -11.60
N ALA A 18 1.37 -5.56 -10.57
CA ALA A 18 0.28 -4.59 -10.36
C ALA A 18 0.14 -3.58 -11.52
N ALA A 19 1.23 -3.29 -12.25
CA ALA A 19 1.21 -2.42 -13.43
C ALA A 19 0.72 -3.09 -14.73
N ALA A 20 0.41 -4.39 -14.72
CA ALA A 20 -0.02 -5.12 -15.91
C ALA A 20 -1.55 -5.09 -16.13
N VAL A 21 -2.32 -4.68 -15.12
CA VAL A 21 -3.77 -4.58 -15.20
C VAL A 21 -4.16 -3.09 -15.18
N PRO A 22 -4.96 -2.61 -16.15
CA PRO A 22 -5.54 -1.26 -16.09
C PRO A 22 -6.41 -1.11 -14.83
N GLY A 23 -6.17 -0.05 -14.07
CA GLY A 23 -6.75 0.17 -12.75
C GLY A 23 -6.22 1.43 -12.09
N HIS A 24 -6.87 1.81 -10.98
CA HIS A 24 -6.47 2.95 -10.18
C HIS A 24 -6.35 2.56 -8.70
N TRP A 25 -5.66 3.41 -7.94
CA TRP A 25 -5.51 3.23 -6.50
C TRP A 25 -6.51 4.11 -5.76
N GLU A 26 -7.44 3.50 -5.05
CA GLU A 26 -8.43 4.22 -4.24
C GLU A 26 -7.98 4.34 -2.78
N PRO A 27 -7.94 5.55 -2.22
CA PRO A 27 -7.56 5.76 -0.83
C PRO A 27 -8.71 5.37 0.10
N LEU A 28 -8.43 4.49 1.07
CA LEU A 28 -9.42 4.05 2.06
C LEU A 28 -9.23 4.70 3.44
N LEU A 29 -7.98 4.96 3.83
CA LEU A 29 -7.64 5.60 5.11
C LEU A 29 -6.51 6.61 4.91
N SER A 30 -6.62 7.75 5.58
CA SER A 30 -5.50 8.66 5.80
C SER A 30 -5.42 9.04 7.28
N THR A 31 -4.28 8.79 7.92
CA THR A 31 -4.07 9.04 9.35
C THR A 31 -2.64 9.48 9.62
N GLN A 32 -2.41 10.27 10.66
CA GLN A 32 -1.06 10.58 11.16
C GLN A 32 -0.58 9.55 12.20
N VAL A 33 -1.48 8.69 12.66
CA VAL A 33 -1.23 7.73 13.72
C VAL A 33 -0.86 6.37 13.11
N HIS A 34 0.39 5.98 13.32
CA HIS A 34 0.92 4.72 12.79
C HIS A 34 0.18 3.47 13.32
N ALA A 35 -0.30 3.51 14.57
CA ALA A 35 -1.07 2.42 15.17
C ALA A 35 -2.42 2.22 14.47
N GLU A 36 -3.16 3.30 14.20
CA GLU A 36 -4.43 3.25 13.48
C GLU A 36 -4.27 2.66 12.09
N MET A 37 -3.22 3.07 11.36
CA MET A 37 -2.91 2.50 10.05
C MET A 37 -2.68 0.99 10.14
N LYS A 38 -1.88 0.52 11.11
CA LYS A 38 -1.62 -0.91 11.30
C LYS A 38 -2.88 -1.70 11.63
N GLU A 39 -3.72 -1.18 12.51
CA GLU A 39 -4.99 -1.83 12.86
C GLU A 39 -5.93 -1.89 11.66
N TYR A 40 -6.01 -0.81 10.88
CA TYR A 40 -6.84 -0.76 9.69
C TYR A 40 -6.40 -1.77 8.62
N VAL A 41 -5.09 -1.85 8.35
CA VAL A 41 -4.54 -2.85 7.44
C VAL A 41 -4.82 -4.28 7.92
N ARG A 42 -4.69 -4.53 9.23
CA ARG A 42 -5.02 -5.85 9.81
C ARG A 42 -6.49 -6.20 9.60
N ARG A 43 -7.40 -5.24 9.77
CA ARG A 43 -8.84 -5.45 9.53
C ARG A 43 -9.14 -5.68 8.05
N LEU A 44 -8.54 -4.90 7.15
CA LEU A 44 -8.64 -5.10 5.70
C LEU A 44 -8.28 -6.52 5.26
N TYR A 45 -7.18 -7.07 5.79
CA TYR A 45 -6.79 -8.45 5.49
C TYR A 45 -7.77 -9.49 6.06
N ALA A 46 -8.44 -9.19 7.17
CA ALA A 46 -9.41 -10.10 7.78
C ALA A 46 -10.80 -10.04 7.10
N GLU A 47 -11.20 -8.87 6.60
CA GLU A 47 -12.57 -8.63 6.13
C GLU A 47 -12.76 -8.81 4.63
N ARG A 48 -11.76 -8.51 3.80
CA ARG A 48 -11.97 -8.35 2.35
C ARG A 48 -11.25 -9.36 1.45
N GLU A 49 -10.60 -10.38 2.01
CA GLU A 49 -9.79 -11.35 1.24
C GLU A 49 -8.87 -10.67 0.21
N ILE A 50 -8.40 -9.46 0.51
CA ILE A 50 -7.60 -8.66 -0.43
C ILE A 50 -6.20 -9.23 -0.45
N GLU A 51 -5.72 -9.54 -1.65
CA GLU A 51 -4.34 -9.96 -1.86
C GLU A 51 -3.37 -8.86 -1.39
N PRO A 52 -2.27 -9.21 -0.69
CA PRO A 52 -1.29 -8.22 -0.22
C PRO A 52 -0.72 -7.31 -1.32
N GLU A 53 -0.73 -7.77 -2.57
CA GLU A 53 -0.27 -7.01 -3.73
C GLU A 53 -1.25 -5.88 -4.14
N CYS A 54 -2.52 -5.98 -3.72
CA CYS A 54 -3.57 -5.00 -3.98
C CYS A 54 -3.66 -3.92 -2.89
N ILE A 55 -2.78 -3.93 -1.88
CA ILE A 55 -2.73 -2.91 -0.82
C ILE A 55 -1.44 -2.09 -0.94
N ARG A 56 -1.59 -0.77 -0.98
CA ARG A 56 -0.47 0.18 -0.93
C ARG A 56 -0.54 1.03 0.32
N ILE A 57 0.59 1.16 1.01
CA ILE A 57 0.74 2.05 2.16
C ILE A 57 1.76 3.13 1.78
N ASP A 58 1.26 4.34 1.61
CA ASP A 58 2.07 5.53 1.32
C ASP A 58 2.38 6.26 2.64
N GLN A 59 3.65 6.60 2.86
CA GLN A 59 4.08 7.45 3.98
C GLN A 59 4.48 8.82 3.43
N PHE A 60 3.67 9.83 3.68
CA PHE A 60 3.96 11.21 3.36
C PHE A 60 4.74 11.82 4.51
N CYS A 61 6.07 11.70 4.43
CA CYS A 61 6.99 12.38 5.34
C CYS A 61 6.96 13.87 5.00
N GLY A 62 6.10 14.64 5.67
CA GLY A 62 6.16 16.08 5.60
C GLY A 62 7.54 16.56 6.07
N ARG A 63 8.14 17.52 5.35
CA ARG A 63 9.26 18.29 5.92
C ARG A 63 8.68 19.20 6.99
N LEU A 64 9.17 19.07 8.23
CA LEU A 64 9.06 19.92 9.44
C LEU A 64 7.76 20.72 9.73
N THR A 65 7.11 21.32 8.73
CA THR A 65 5.82 22.03 8.78
C THR A 65 4.60 21.11 8.66
N HIS A 66 4.74 19.94 8.01
CA HIS A 66 3.64 18.99 7.87
C HIS A 66 3.91 17.71 8.66
N PRO A 67 2.93 17.24 9.45
CA PRO A 67 3.09 15.97 10.16
C PRO A 67 3.21 14.82 9.17
N THR A 68 3.92 13.77 9.58
CA THR A 68 3.97 12.54 8.78
C THR A 68 2.57 11.94 8.73
N SER A 69 2.09 11.65 7.52
CA SER A 69 0.81 10.97 7.35
C SER A 69 0.99 9.66 6.60
N TYR A 70 0.15 8.71 6.94
CA TYR A 70 0.03 7.41 6.31
C TYR A 70 -1.26 7.39 5.51
N ARG A 71 -1.20 6.86 4.29
CA ARG A 71 -2.39 6.58 3.49
C ARG A 71 -2.39 5.11 3.11
N VAL A 72 -3.52 4.45 3.34
CA VAL A 72 -3.77 3.09 2.87
C VAL A 72 -4.68 3.19 1.65
N SER A 73 -4.23 2.61 0.54
CA SER A 73 -4.98 2.56 -0.71
C SER A 73 -5.13 1.11 -1.17
N VAL A 74 -6.24 0.81 -1.85
CA VAL A 74 -6.46 -0.48 -2.51
C VAL A 74 -6.44 -0.30 -4.02
N PHE A 75 -5.96 -1.32 -4.72
CA PHE A 75 -5.99 -1.35 -6.17
C PHE A 75 -7.39 -1.77 -6.64
N VAL A 76 -7.99 -0.97 -7.51
CA VAL A 76 -9.28 -1.23 -8.15
C VAL A 76 -9.02 -1.40 -9.65
N PRO A 77 -9.22 -2.60 -10.22
CA PRO A 77 -9.09 -2.80 -11.67
C PRO A 77 -10.25 -2.12 -12.42
N GLU A 78 -10.01 -1.55 -13.59
CA GLU A 78 -11.01 -0.81 -14.39
C GLU A 78 -12.19 -1.67 -14.88
N GLY A 79 -12.14 -3.00 -14.69
CA GLY A 79 -13.18 -3.96 -15.08
C GLY A 79 -14.07 -4.48 -13.94
N SER A 80 -14.01 -3.91 -12.73
CA SER A 80 -14.85 -4.32 -11.58
C SER A 80 -16.11 -3.45 -11.38
N ALA A 81 -16.61 -2.79 -12.43
CA ALA A 81 -17.87 -2.05 -12.42
C ALA A 81 -19.10 -2.96 -12.65
#